data_AF-A0A3D4VXP6-F1
#
_entry.id   AF-A0A3D4VXP6-F1
#
_cell.length_a   1.000
_cell.length_b   1.000
_cell.length_c   1.000
_cell.angle_alpha   90.00
_cell.angle_beta   90.00
_cell.angle_gamma   90.00
#
_symmetry.space_group_name_H-M   'P 1'
#
loop_
_entity.id
_entity.type
_entity.pdbx_description
1 polymer ?
#
loop_
_entity_poly.entity_id
_entity_poly.type
_entity_poly.pdbx_seq_one_letter_code
_entity_poly.pdbx_strand_id
1 'polypeptide(L)'
;FLHLAFALGPGTVKRRGHPEVAPLYQMKQSLDWEVDKFQGFVRFQEHDGMLGAVIHPKNYILPLLRGHFCARFPEENFLIYDAVHQAVLLYQNHKAQLMELAEPLTLPPPDEKEQQFQELWRQFYKTLEIKARHNEKGRMTHCPKRFWADMTEMKEELK
;
A
#
# COMPACT_ATOMS: atom_id res chain seq x y z
N PHE A 1 -27.43 3.98 -9.90
CA PHE A 1 -27.15 2.87 -8.96
C PHE A 1 -28.11 2.79 -7.77
N LEU A 2 -28.13 3.76 -6.84
CA LEU A 2 -28.97 3.63 -5.62
C LEU A 2 -30.46 3.49 -5.95
N HIS A 3 -31.00 4.30 -6.87
CA HIS A 3 -32.39 4.15 -7.35
C HIS A 3 -32.66 2.74 -7.91
N LEU A 4 -31.73 2.19 -8.70
CA LEU A 4 -31.80 0.83 -9.24
C LEU A 4 -31.73 -0.25 -8.13
N ALA A 5 -30.90 -0.02 -7.10
CA ALA A 5 -30.80 -0.92 -5.95
C ALA A 5 -32.06 -0.90 -5.09
N PHE A 6 -32.71 0.26 -4.92
CA PHE A 6 -34.00 0.37 -4.26
C PHE A 6 -35.11 -0.34 -5.05
N ALA A 7 -35.11 -0.22 -6.37
CA ALA A 7 -36.15 -0.82 -7.21
C ALA A 7 -36.03 -2.34 -7.36
N LEU A 8 -34.82 -2.88 -7.53
CA LEU A 8 -34.59 -4.29 -7.85
C LEU A 8 -33.99 -5.08 -6.66
N GLY A 9 -33.71 -4.41 -5.55
CA GLY A 9 -33.16 -5.01 -4.34
C GLY A 9 -31.72 -5.52 -4.48
N PRO A 10 -31.29 -6.48 -3.64
CA PRO A 10 -29.90 -6.95 -3.57
C PRO A 10 -29.42 -7.66 -4.85
N GLY A 11 -30.33 -8.00 -5.78
CA GLY A 11 -29.96 -8.54 -7.09
C GLY A 11 -29.24 -7.52 -7.98
N THR A 12 -29.41 -6.21 -7.74
CA THR A 12 -28.81 -5.14 -8.55
C THR A 12 -27.30 -5.23 -8.60
N VAL A 13 -26.67 -5.50 -7.45
CA VAL A 13 -25.21 -5.61 -7.40
C VAL A 13 -24.69 -6.72 -8.28
N LYS A 14 -25.46 -7.78 -8.57
CA LYS A 14 -24.99 -8.90 -9.41
C LYS A 14 -25.06 -8.63 -10.93
N ARG A 15 -25.70 -7.53 -11.35
CA ARG A 15 -25.94 -7.20 -12.77
C ARG A 15 -24.76 -6.47 -13.42
N ARG A 16 -23.61 -7.13 -13.52
CA ARG A 16 -22.33 -6.57 -14.03
C ARG A 16 -22.41 -5.91 -15.41
N GLY A 17 -23.30 -6.37 -16.29
CA GLY A 17 -23.48 -5.80 -17.63
C GLY A 17 -24.41 -4.59 -17.70
N HIS A 18 -25.09 -4.23 -16.60
CA HIS A 18 -25.98 -3.08 -16.59
C HIS A 18 -25.16 -1.77 -16.59
N PRO A 19 -25.49 -0.76 -17.42
CA PRO A 19 -24.68 0.45 -17.57
C PRO A 19 -24.49 1.22 -16.26
N GLU A 20 -25.49 1.21 -15.35
CA GLU A 20 -25.36 1.84 -14.03
C GLU A 20 -24.57 1.04 -12.98
N VAL A 21 -24.29 -0.24 -13.24
CA VAL A 21 -23.63 -1.15 -12.28
C VAL A 21 -22.19 -1.46 -12.72
N ALA A 22 -21.93 -1.52 -14.03
CA ALA A 22 -20.61 -1.80 -14.58
C ALA A 22 -19.51 -0.82 -14.08
N PRO A 23 -19.73 0.51 -14.00
CA PRO A 23 -18.71 1.43 -13.50
C PRO A 23 -18.35 1.17 -12.03
N LEU A 24 -19.34 0.83 -11.20
CA LEU A 24 -19.11 0.50 -9.78
C LEU A 24 -18.19 -0.73 -9.64
N TYR A 25 -18.37 -1.73 -10.50
CA TYR A 25 -17.50 -2.91 -10.52
C TYR A 25 -16.08 -2.60 -10.95
N GLN A 26 -15.91 -1.75 -11.98
CA GLN A 26 -14.59 -1.33 -12.43
C GLN A 26 -13.86 -0.54 -11.34
N MET A 27 -14.57 0.36 -10.64
CA MET A 27 -14.05 1.09 -9.49
C MET A 27 -13.62 0.14 -8.37
N LYS A 28 -14.48 -0.82 -8.00
CA LYS A 28 -14.14 -1.83 -6.99
C LYS A 28 -12.92 -2.67 -7.40
N GLN A 29 -12.86 -3.12 -8.64
CA GLN A 29 -11.73 -3.90 -9.13
C GLN A 29 -10.42 -3.11 -9.09
N SER A 30 -10.46 -1.83 -9.48
CA SER A 30 -9.30 -0.94 -9.37
C SER A 30 -8.84 -0.76 -7.92
N LEU A 31 -9.78 -0.63 -6.98
CA LEU A 31 -9.51 -0.52 -5.55
C LEU A 31 -8.87 -1.82 -5.01
N ASP A 32 -9.47 -2.97 -5.32
CA ASP A 32 -9.00 -4.29 -4.87
C ASP A 32 -7.59 -4.58 -5.41
N TRP A 33 -7.30 -4.24 -6.67
CA TRP A 33 -5.97 -4.36 -7.25
C TRP A 33 -4.94 -3.45 -6.57
N GLU A 34 -5.33 -2.23 -6.22
CA GLU A 34 -4.43 -1.33 -5.51
C GLU A 34 -4.12 -1.85 -4.10
N VAL A 35 -5.13 -2.34 -3.38
CA VAL A 35 -4.95 -3.00 -2.08
C VAL A 35 -3.97 -4.17 -2.19
N ASP A 36 -4.14 -5.07 -3.16
CA ASP A 36 -3.25 -6.20 -3.39
C ASP A 36 -1.78 -5.75 -3.60
N LYS A 37 -1.57 -4.68 -4.37
CA LYS A 37 -0.21 -4.12 -4.56
C LYS A 37 0.37 -3.59 -3.26
N PHE A 38 -0.38 -2.81 -2.49
CA PHE A 38 0.13 -2.24 -1.24
C PHE A 38 0.35 -3.28 -0.13
N GLN A 39 -0.39 -4.39 -0.12
CA GLN A 39 -0.08 -5.51 0.78
C GLN A 39 1.34 -6.07 0.55
N GLY A 40 1.84 -6.06 -0.69
CA GLY A 40 3.20 -6.53 -1.01
C GLY A 40 4.28 -5.44 -1.09
N PHE A 41 3.90 -4.19 -1.36
CA PHE A 41 4.86 -3.11 -1.67
C PHE A 41 5.13 -2.14 -0.53
N VAL A 42 4.32 -2.13 0.54
CA VAL A 42 4.65 -1.36 1.74
C VAL A 42 6.04 -1.78 2.25
N ARG A 43 6.89 -0.78 2.52
CA ARG A 43 8.19 -0.95 3.17
C ARG A 43 8.16 -0.19 4.49
N PHE A 44 8.41 -0.91 5.57
CA PHE A 44 8.55 -0.30 6.89
C PHE A 44 10.00 0.10 7.13
N GLN A 45 10.16 1.17 7.90
CA GLN A 45 11.41 1.65 8.49
C GLN A 45 11.23 1.63 10.01
N GLU A 46 12.21 1.10 10.74
CA GLU A 46 12.20 1.15 12.20
C GLU A 46 12.62 2.55 12.69
N HIS A 47 11.84 3.11 13.61
CA HIS A 47 12.19 4.33 14.35
C HIS A 47 11.83 4.15 15.82
N ASP A 48 12.83 4.12 16.70
CA ASP A 48 12.66 4.02 18.16
C ASP A 48 11.69 2.89 18.58
N GLY A 49 11.79 1.70 17.97
CA GLY A 49 10.94 0.55 18.28
C GLY A 49 9.52 0.60 17.68
N MET A 50 9.26 1.52 16.75
CA MET A 50 8.01 1.59 15.98
C MET A 50 8.28 1.52 14.47
N LEU A 51 7.45 0.77 13.76
CA LEU A 51 7.55 0.63 12.30
C LEU A 51 6.77 1.74 11.59
N GLY A 52 7.43 2.53 10.75
CA GLY A 52 6.81 3.58 9.94
C GLY A 52 6.85 3.27 8.44
N ALA A 53 5.79 3.55 7.71
CA ALA A 53 5.74 3.47 6.26
C ALA A 53 4.99 4.66 5.65
N VAL A 54 5.46 5.13 4.49
CA VAL A 54 4.76 6.14 3.68
C VAL A 54 4.33 5.50 2.36
N ILE A 55 3.08 5.78 1.95
CA ILE A 55 2.51 5.28 0.70
C ILE A 55 1.82 6.40 -0.09
N HIS A 56 1.81 6.26 -1.42
CA HIS A 56 1.11 7.17 -2.34
C HIS A 56 0.04 6.45 -3.19
N PRO A 57 -1.07 5.97 -2.58
CA PRO A 57 -2.13 5.30 -3.31
C PRO A 57 -2.99 6.28 -4.12
N LYS A 58 -3.66 5.77 -5.16
CA LYS A 58 -4.63 6.55 -5.95
C LYS A 58 -6.00 6.62 -5.28
N ASN A 59 -6.35 5.61 -4.50
CA ASN A 59 -7.61 5.52 -3.77
C ASN A 59 -7.36 5.49 -2.25
N TYR A 60 -8.37 5.84 -1.47
CA TYR A 60 -8.33 5.72 -0.02
C TYR A 60 -8.42 4.24 0.40
N ILE A 61 -7.27 3.61 0.66
CA ILE A 61 -7.16 2.15 0.87
C ILE A 61 -6.82 1.73 2.30
N LEU A 62 -6.43 2.65 3.19
CA LEU A 62 -6.02 2.33 4.56
C LEU A 62 -7.05 1.45 5.33
N PRO A 63 -8.38 1.69 5.23
CA PRO A 63 -9.36 0.82 5.88
C PRO A 63 -9.30 -0.65 5.42
N LEU A 64 -8.92 -0.86 4.16
CA LEU A 64 -8.80 -2.20 3.54
C LEU A 64 -7.46 -2.85 3.85
N LEU A 65 -6.39 -2.06 4.01
CA LEU A 65 -5.08 -2.56 4.43
C LEU A 65 -5.04 -2.97 5.90
N ARG A 66 -5.86 -2.34 6.76
CA ARG A 66 -5.91 -2.60 8.20
C ARG A 66 -5.92 -4.08 8.56
N GLY A 67 -6.84 -4.85 7.98
CA GLY A 67 -6.99 -6.27 8.31
C GLY A 67 -5.75 -7.09 7.99
N HIS A 68 -5.08 -6.79 6.87
CA HIS A 68 -3.88 -7.48 6.43
C HIS A 68 -2.70 -7.24 7.39
N PHE A 69 -2.38 -5.96 7.66
CA PHE A 69 -1.21 -5.62 8.46
C PHE A 69 -1.38 -5.96 9.94
N CYS A 70 -2.57 -5.75 10.52
CA CYS A 70 -2.82 -6.13 11.92
C CYS A 70 -2.70 -7.64 12.14
N ALA A 71 -3.08 -8.46 11.15
CA ALA A 71 -2.95 -9.92 11.24
C ALA A 71 -1.50 -10.40 11.03
N ARG A 72 -0.72 -9.67 10.22
CA ARG A 72 0.66 -10.03 9.87
C ARG A 72 1.68 -9.57 10.90
N PHE A 73 1.42 -8.44 11.55
CA PHE A 73 2.29 -7.82 12.55
C PHE A 73 1.52 -7.56 13.86
N PRO A 74 0.96 -8.60 14.51
CA PRO A 74 0.10 -8.42 15.68
C PRO A 74 0.84 -7.91 16.92
N GLU A 75 2.15 -8.18 17.03
CA GLU A 75 2.99 -7.80 18.17
C GLU A 75 3.78 -6.50 17.94
N GLU A 76 3.78 -5.98 16.71
CA GLU A 76 4.54 -4.78 16.36
C GLU A 76 3.67 -3.53 16.52
N ASN A 77 4.27 -2.43 16.96
CA ASN A 77 3.65 -1.12 16.82
C ASN A 77 4.01 -0.56 15.45
N PHE A 78 3.01 -0.17 14.66
CA PHE A 78 3.26 0.36 13.31
C PHE A 78 2.35 1.51 12.92
N LEU A 79 2.83 2.29 11.95
CA LEU A 79 2.12 3.38 11.30
C LEU A 79 2.29 3.27 9.79
N ILE A 80 1.18 3.32 9.06
CA ILE A 80 1.17 3.48 7.61
C ILE A 80 0.52 4.83 7.29
N TYR A 81 1.31 5.73 6.72
CA TYR A 81 0.89 7.06 6.32
C TYR A 81 0.57 7.11 4.82
N ASP A 82 -0.68 7.43 4.51
CA ASP A 82 -1.14 7.76 3.16
C ASP A 82 -0.92 9.27 2.92
N ALA A 83 0.14 9.59 2.17
CA ALA A 83 0.53 10.98 1.92
C ALA A 83 -0.38 11.70 0.93
N VAL A 84 -1.15 10.96 0.12
CA VAL A 84 -2.08 11.53 -0.87
C VAL A 84 -3.36 11.98 -0.19
N HIS A 85 -3.89 11.17 0.73
CA HIS A 85 -5.13 11.46 1.45
C HIS A 85 -4.91 12.02 2.86
N GLN A 86 -3.65 12.26 3.24
CA GLN A 86 -3.24 12.77 4.56
C GLN A 86 -3.87 11.99 5.70
N ALA A 87 -3.79 10.67 5.65
CA ALA A 87 -4.39 9.79 6.62
C ALA A 87 -3.41 8.75 7.13
N VAL A 88 -3.65 8.27 8.34
CA VAL A 88 -2.78 7.34 9.05
C VAL A 88 -3.58 6.14 9.51
N LEU A 89 -3.04 4.95 9.24
CA LEU A 89 -3.36 3.73 9.97
C LEU A 89 -2.32 3.56 11.07
N LEU A 90 -2.73 3.77 12.31
CA LEU A 90 -1.92 3.55 13.51
C LEU A 90 -2.34 2.22 14.15
N TYR A 91 -1.38 1.34 14.40
CA TYR A 91 -1.59 0.14 15.19
C TYR A 91 -0.64 0.16 16.38
N GLN A 92 -1.21 0.19 17.58
CA GLN A 92 -0.44 0.23 18.82
C GLN A 92 -1.18 -0.52 19.92
N ASN A 93 -0.46 -1.28 20.74
CA ASN A 93 -1.04 -2.03 21.87
C ASN A 93 -2.25 -2.89 21.45
N HIS A 94 -2.11 -3.59 20.32
CA HIS A 94 -3.14 -4.40 19.68
C HIS A 94 -4.43 -3.66 19.26
N LYS A 95 -4.37 -2.34 19.09
CA LYS A 95 -5.51 -1.52 18.64
C LYS A 95 -5.17 -0.76 17.38
N ALA A 96 -6.04 -0.90 16.38
CA ALA A 96 -5.95 -0.16 15.11
C ALA A 96 -6.82 1.10 15.16
N GLN A 97 -6.25 2.23 14.76
CA GLN A 97 -6.93 3.52 14.61
C GLN A 97 -6.67 4.07 13.21
N LEU A 98 -7.70 4.67 12.62
CA LEU A 98 -7.60 5.45 11.39
C LEU A 98 -7.85 6.90 11.75
N MET A 99 -6.94 7.78 11.34
CA MET A 99 -7.02 9.20 11.61
C MET A 99 -6.65 10.00 10.37
N GLU A 100 -7.35 11.09 10.15
CA GLU A 100 -6.99 12.10 9.17
C GLU A 100 -6.10 13.14 9.84
N LEU A 101 -5.11 13.64 9.12
CA LEU A 101 -4.16 14.63 9.61
C LEU A 101 -4.52 15.99 9.02
N ALA A 102 -4.45 17.03 9.86
CA ALA A 102 -4.65 18.41 9.42
C ALA A 102 -3.46 18.93 8.58
N GLU A 103 -2.27 18.37 8.78
CA GLU A 103 -1.03 18.75 8.11
C GLU A 103 -0.27 17.50 7.65
N PRO A 104 0.56 17.60 6.58
CA PRO A 104 1.38 16.48 6.12
C PRO A 104 2.33 15.96 7.22
N LEU A 105 2.34 14.65 7.43
CA LEU A 105 3.32 14.00 8.29
C LEU A 105 4.63 13.79 7.54
N THR A 106 5.75 14.12 8.19
CA THR A 106 7.08 13.73 7.74
C THR A 106 7.65 12.76 8.76
N LEU A 107 8.00 11.55 8.31
CA LEU A 107 8.70 10.60 9.18
C LEU A 107 10.13 11.09 9.44
N PRO A 108 10.69 10.86 10.64
CA PRO A 108 12.08 11.18 10.90
C PRO A 108 13.00 10.42 9.93
N PRO A 109 14.20 10.96 9.62
CA PRO A 109 15.16 10.21 8.83
C PRO A 109 15.54 8.90 9.55
N PRO A 110 15.88 7.84 8.80
CA PRO A 110 16.31 6.58 9.39
C PRO A 110 17.59 6.78 10.20
N ASP A 111 17.69 6.11 11.36
CA ASP A 111 18.91 6.10 12.15
C ASP A 111 20.01 5.26 11.47
N GLU A 112 21.23 5.23 12.06
CA GLU A 112 22.35 4.49 11.47
C GLU A 112 22.06 2.99 11.32
N LYS A 113 21.31 2.41 12.26
CA LYS A 113 20.99 0.98 12.27
C LYS A 113 19.98 0.63 11.18
N GLU A 114 18.93 1.44 11.03
CA GLU A 114 17.94 1.33 9.98
C GLU A 114 18.57 1.57 8.59
N GLN A 115 19.48 2.53 8.46
CA GLN A 115 20.25 2.74 7.23
C GLN A 115 21.05 1.48 6.82
N GLN A 116 21.71 0.83 7.79
CA GLN A 116 22.41 -0.44 7.54
C GLN A 116 21.45 -1.54 7.07
N PHE A 117 20.26 -1.66 7.68
CA PHE A 117 19.25 -2.61 7.22
C PHE A 117 18.79 -2.33 5.78
N GLN A 118 18.60 -1.06 5.42
CA GLN A 118 18.24 -0.68 4.06
C GLN A 118 19.35 -0.97 3.04
N GLU A 119 20.62 -0.83 3.43
CA GLU A 119 21.76 -1.26 2.60
C GLU A 119 21.79 -2.77 2.40
N LEU A 120 21.64 -3.54 3.47
CA LEU A 120 21.58 -5.00 3.41
C LEU A 120 20.42 -5.47 2.53
N TRP A 121 19.25 -4.84 2.66
CA TRP A 121 18.09 -5.14 1.82
C TRP A 121 18.37 -4.86 0.34
N ARG A 122 18.96 -3.69 0.02
CA ARG A 122 19.34 -3.34 -1.37
C ARG A 122 20.35 -4.33 -1.93
N GLN A 123 21.35 -4.73 -1.14
CA GLN A 123 22.33 -5.73 -1.55
C GLN A 123 21.65 -7.08 -1.80
N PHE A 124 20.84 -7.56 -0.86
CA PHE A 124 20.07 -8.79 -1.00
C PHE A 124 19.24 -8.80 -2.29
N TYR A 125 18.45 -7.76 -2.52
CA TYR A 125 17.62 -7.61 -3.72
C TYR A 125 18.45 -7.70 -5.01
N LYS A 126 19.57 -6.97 -5.08
CA LYS A 126 20.49 -7.01 -6.24
C LYS A 126 21.14 -8.38 -6.44
N THR A 127 21.48 -9.08 -5.35
CA THR A 127 22.13 -10.40 -5.44
C THR A 127 21.18 -11.53 -5.83
N LEU A 128 19.90 -11.43 -5.50
CA LEU A 128 18.91 -12.45 -5.86
C LEU A 128 18.57 -12.46 -7.35
N GLU A 129 18.90 -11.41 -8.08
CA GLU A 129 18.59 -11.31 -9.49
C GLU A 129 19.33 -12.39 -10.31
N ILE A 130 18.56 -13.28 -10.94
CA ILE A 130 19.09 -14.18 -11.95
C ILE A 130 19.27 -13.37 -13.24
N LYS A 131 20.50 -12.93 -13.52
CA LYS A 131 20.84 -12.08 -14.68
C LYS A 131 20.28 -12.59 -16.01
N ALA A 132 20.27 -13.91 -16.20
CA ALA A 132 19.73 -14.54 -17.42
C ALA A 132 18.19 -14.40 -17.58
N ARG A 133 17.47 -14.09 -16.49
CA ARG A 133 16.01 -13.85 -16.47
C ARG A 133 15.66 -12.37 -16.34
N HIS A 134 16.64 -11.47 -16.43
CA HIS A 134 16.41 -10.04 -16.34
C HIS A 134 15.42 -9.60 -17.43
N ASN A 135 14.29 -9.03 -17.01
CA ASN A 135 13.26 -8.53 -17.91
C ASN A 135 12.63 -7.26 -17.35
N GLU A 136 13.16 -6.13 -17.78
CA GLU A 136 12.75 -4.82 -17.30
C GLU A 136 11.27 -4.52 -17.59
N LYS A 137 10.78 -4.87 -18.79
CA LYS A 137 9.37 -4.68 -19.16
C LYS A 137 8.43 -5.52 -18.29
N GLY A 138 8.81 -6.76 -18.03
CA GLY A 138 8.08 -7.66 -17.13
C GLY A 138 8.03 -7.12 -15.71
N ARG A 139 9.18 -6.66 -15.19
CA ARG A 139 9.28 -6.02 -13.88
C ARG A 139 8.37 -4.81 -13.78
N MET A 140 8.39 -3.90 -14.74
CA MET A 140 7.50 -2.71 -14.75
C MET A 140 6.00 -3.06 -14.86
N THR A 141 5.65 -4.20 -15.46
CA THR A 141 4.25 -4.65 -15.54
C THR A 141 3.76 -5.18 -14.18
N HIS A 142 4.60 -5.94 -13.46
CA HIS A 142 4.25 -6.50 -12.16
C HIS A 142 4.46 -5.53 -10.99
N CYS A 143 5.48 -4.68 -11.08
CA CYS A 143 5.85 -3.61 -10.16
C CYS A 143 5.91 -2.27 -10.92
N PRO A 144 4.76 -1.61 -11.15
CA PRO A 144 4.72 -0.34 -11.86
C PRO A 144 5.55 0.75 -11.17
N LYS A 145 6.25 1.58 -11.97
CA LYS A 145 7.17 2.63 -11.49
C LYS A 145 6.56 3.60 -10.47
N ARG A 146 5.24 3.81 -10.50
CA ARG A 146 4.55 4.69 -9.54
C ARG A 146 4.75 4.27 -8.07
N PHE A 147 5.02 3.00 -7.80
CA PHE A 147 5.25 2.49 -6.44
C PHE A 147 6.72 2.61 -6.01
N TRP A 148 7.65 2.80 -6.96
CA TRP A 148 9.08 2.69 -6.70
C TRP A 148 9.60 3.78 -5.75
N ALA A 149 8.92 4.92 -5.68
CA ALA A 149 9.28 6.01 -4.78
C ALA A 149 9.19 5.60 -3.29
N ASP A 150 8.29 4.66 -2.99
CA ASP A 150 8.02 4.14 -1.64
C ASP A 150 8.80 2.84 -1.36
N MET A 151 9.59 2.34 -2.32
CA MET A 151 10.31 1.07 -2.22
C MET A 151 11.81 1.28 -2.10
N THR A 152 12.39 0.89 -0.96
CA THR A 152 13.83 1.03 -0.63
C THR A 152 14.75 0.53 -1.74
N GLU A 153 14.42 -0.61 -2.37
CA GLU A 153 15.22 -1.23 -3.41
C GLU A 153 15.11 -0.57 -4.80
N MET A 154 14.06 0.21 -5.06
CA MET A 154 13.80 0.83 -6.38
C MET A 154 14.00 2.34 -6.41
N LYS A 155 14.01 3.01 -5.24
CA LYS A 155 14.00 4.48 -5.14
C LYS A 155 15.15 5.15 -5.88
N GLU A 156 16.31 4.50 -5.95
CA GLU A 156 17.48 5.01 -6.68
C GLU A 156 17.33 4.97 -8.21
N GLU A 157 16.44 4.13 -8.74
CA GLU A 157 16.21 3.98 -10.18
C GLU A 157 15.29 5.05 -10.77
N LEU A 158 14.70 5.90 -9.92
CA LEU A 158 13.89 7.04 -10.33
C LEU A 158 14.72 8.32 -10.59
N LYS A 159 16.03 8.28 -10.31
CA LYS A 159 16.98 9.37 -10.59
C LYS A 159 17.39 9.36 -12.06
#